data_AF-A0A7R9M828-F1
#
_entry.id   AF-A0A7R9M828-F1
#
_cell.length_a   1.000
_cell.length_b   1.000
_cell.length_c   1.000
_cell.angle_alpha   90.00
_cell.angle_beta   90.00
_cell.angle_gamma   90.00
#
_symmetry.space_group_name_H-M   'P 1'
#
loop_
_entity.id
_entity.type
_entity.pdbx_description
1 polymer ?
#
loop_
_entity_poly.entity_id
_entity_poly.type
_entity_poly.pdbx_seq_one_letter_code
_entity_poly.pdbx_strand_id
1 'polypeptide(L)'
;MLSKHVLNCSFSQWYPLFANISIDSKIVRLSDDFIQYLLSDGIILPKSGPTAGDNTGGDWSSDEENGPQNGSNSLSGDDDSGSDDNVPDIEFNELDVRLREALQEFGSVFPKLNWSSCEDSRWISASGTRCTTTEDIYLLLKSSDRVVHDLTQPFKDCSDVNEMNAPVVDYELILKKWIDINPSMEFRCFIADNQLIGITQRDVRSYYDHIGQQKQDIITDIHRFFATHIMNRFHDSDCKKLFEEYSVV
;
A
#
# COMPACT_ATOMS: atom_id res chain seq x y z
N MET A 1 9.27 4.33 22.39
CA MET A 1 10.09 3.87 21.25
C MET A 1 11.17 4.92 21.00
N LEU A 2 12.30 4.62 20.33
CA LEU A 2 13.26 5.65 19.92
C LEU A 2 13.06 5.98 18.43
N SER A 3 13.28 7.23 18.03
CA SER A 3 13.17 7.70 16.64
C SER A 3 13.99 6.87 15.67
N LYS A 4 15.21 6.51 16.07
CA LYS A 4 16.11 5.63 15.33
C LYS A 4 15.46 4.28 14.99
N HIS A 5 14.64 3.72 15.88
CA HIS A 5 13.95 2.46 15.62
C HIS A 5 12.92 2.60 14.49
N VAL A 6 12.19 3.71 14.46
CA VAL A 6 11.24 4.01 13.36
C VAL A 6 12.01 4.17 12.05
N LEU A 7 13.08 4.97 12.03
CA LEU A 7 13.90 5.19 10.84
C LEU A 7 14.49 3.88 10.29
N ASN A 8 15.03 3.03 11.16
CA ASN A 8 15.59 1.73 10.78
C ASN A 8 14.54 0.77 10.17
N CYS A 9 13.26 0.97 10.48
CA CYS A 9 12.15 0.21 9.91
C CYS A 9 11.61 0.80 8.60
N SER A 10 12.14 1.92 8.10
CA SER A 10 11.80 2.46 6.78
C SER A 10 12.19 1.47 5.68
N PHE A 11 11.35 1.33 4.66
CA PHE A 11 11.52 0.37 3.57
C PHE A 11 12.90 0.44 2.92
N SER A 12 13.37 1.64 2.57
CA SER A 12 14.70 1.87 1.99
C SER A 12 15.86 1.44 2.88
N GLN A 13 15.69 1.35 4.20
CA GLN A 13 16.74 0.94 5.13
C GLN A 13 16.89 -0.59 5.18
N TRP A 14 15.79 -1.34 5.19
CA TRP A 14 15.85 -2.79 5.33
C TRP A 14 15.79 -3.53 3.99
N TYR A 15 15.14 -2.98 2.95
CA TYR A 15 14.96 -3.69 1.69
C TYR A 15 16.28 -4.09 1.01
N PRO A 16 17.34 -3.24 0.95
CA PRO A 16 18.63 -3.66 0.39
C PRO A 16 19.27 -4.85 1.12
N LEU A 17 19.00 -5.03 2.42
CA LEU A 17 19.53 -6.15 3.21
C LEU A 17 18.80 -7.46 2.90
N PHE A 18 17.53 -7.39 2.52
CA PHE A 18 16.62 -8.53 2.39
C PHE A 18 15.95 -8.65 1.02
N ALA A 19 16.44 -7.96 0.00
CA ALA A 19 15.85 -7.93 -1.34
C ALA A 19 15.71 -9.34 -1.94
N ASN A 20 16.65 -10.25 -1.65
CA ASN A 20 16.63 -11.63 -2.15
C ASN A 20 15.60 -12.54 -1.48
N ILE A 21 14.98 -12.11 -0.39
CA ILE A 21 13.97 -12.86 0.37
C ILE A 21 12.66 -12.06 0.53
N SER A 22 12.54 -10.94 -0.18
CA SER A 22 11.38 -10.06 -0.18
C SER A 22 10.78 -10.01 -1.57
N ILE A 23 9.52 -9.58 -1.66
CA ILE A 23 8.85 -9.32 -2.93
C ILE A 23 9.55 -8.17 -3.65
N ASP A 24 9.80 -8.34 -4.95
CA ASP A 24 10.37 -7.32 -5.82
C ASP A 24 9.60 -6.01 -5.71
N SER A 25 10.32 -4.92 -5.49
CA SER A 25 9.75 -3.61 -5.21
C SER A 25 10.56 -2.50 -5.86
N LYS A 26 9.86 -1.47 -6.35
CA LYS A 26 10.45 -0.20 -6.81
C LYS A 26 10.21 0.89 -5.78
N ILE A 27 11.21 1.75 -5.59
CA ILE A 27 11.16 2.89 -4.65
C ILE A 27 11.16 4.18 -5.48
N VAL A 28 10.19 5.04 -5.24
CA VAL A 28 10.05 6.36 -5.89
C VAL A 28 10.00 7.42 -4.81
N ARG A 29 10.87 8.43 -4.88
CA ARG A 29 10.82 9.56 -3.93
C ARG A 29 9.61 10.43 -4.21
N LEU A 30 8.94 10.88 -3.15
CA LEU A 30 7.79 11.77 -3.26
C LEU A 30 8.24 13.23 -3.27
N SER A 31 7.59 14.04 -4.09
CA SER A 31 7.72 15.50 -4.04
C SER A 31 6.84 16.08 -2.92
N ASP A 32 7.22 17.25 -2.42
CA ASP A 32 6.42 17.99 -1.43
C ASP A 32 5.01 18.29 -1.96
N ASP A 33 4.88 18.61 -3.25
CA ASP A 33 3.59 18.84 -3.91
C ASP A 33 2.69 17.61 -3.88
N PHE A 34 3.26 16.41 -4.11
CA PHE A 34 2.50 15.17 -4.03
C PHE A 34 2.11 14.83 -2.59
N ILE A 35 2.97 15.11 -1.62
CA ILE A 35 2.66 14.95 -0.19
C ILE A 35 1.51 15.87 0.21
N GLN A 36 1.54 17.14 -0.20
CA GLN A 36 0.45 18.09 0.05
C GLN A 36 -0.84 17.63 -0.63
N TYR A 37 -0.75 17.10 -1.84
CA TYR A 37 -1.89 16.47 -2.50
C TYR A 37 -2.44 15.32 -1.67
N LEU A 38 -1.64 14.36 -1.22
CA LEU A 38 -2.12 13.25 -0.39
C LEU A 38 -2.81 13.71 0.89
N LEU A 39 -2.33 14.80 1.50
CA LEU A 39 -2.89 15.39 2.72
C LEU A 39 -4.09 16.31 2.47
N SER A 40 -4.40 16.64 1.22
CA SER A 40 -5.56 17.45 0.89
C SER A 40 -6.84 16.64 1.09
N ASP A 41 -7.90 17.30 1.56
CA ASP A 41 -9.22 16.70 1.63
C ASP A 41 -9.74 16.38 0.21
N GLY A 42 -10.61 15.37 0.14
CA GLY A 42 -11.26 14.94 -1.10
C GLY A 42 -10.41 13.99 -1.96
N ILE A 43 -11.12 13.23 -2.79
CA ILE A 43 -10.56 12.29 -3.77
C ILE A 43 -10.74 12.92 -5.15
N ILE A 44 -9.80 13.79 -5.51
CA ILE A 44 -9.68 14.34 -6.86
C ILE A 44 -8.49 13.62 -7.49
N LEU A 45 -8.73 12.80 -8.52
CA LEU A 45 -7.64 12.08 -9.17
C LEU A 45 -6.95 12.97 -10.21
N PRO A 46 -5.60 12.92 -10.32
CA PRO A 46 -4.87 13.59 -11.39
C PRO A 46 -5.39 13.14 -12.76
N LYS A 47 -5.43 14.07 -13.72
CA LYS A 47 -5.71 13.69 -15.11
C LYS A 47 -4.53 12.87 -15.61
N SER A 48 -4.75 11.61 -15.96
CA SER A 48 -3.73 10.80 -16.60
C SER A 48 -3.34 11.45 -17.92
N GLY A 49 -2.07 11.83 -18.05
CA GLY A 49 -1.52 12.37 -19.29
C GLY A 49 -1.82 11.45 -20.49
N PRO A 50 -1.87 11.99 -21.73
CA PRO A 50 -2.40 11.28 -22.89
C PRO A 50 -1.69 9.94 -23.08
N THR A 51 -2.43 8.86 -22.88
CA THR A 51 -1.97 7.53 -23.24
C THR A 51 -1.86 7.48 -24.76
N ALA A 52 -0.69 7.08 -25.26
CA ALA A 52 -0.50 6.77 -26.68
C ALA A 52 -1.32 5.52 -27.02
N GLY A 53 -2.62 5.69 -27.24
CA GLY A 53 -3.56 4.59 -27.46
C GLY A 53 -5.03 4.91 -27.23
N ASP A 54 -5.41 6.10 -26.73
CA ASP A 54 -6.83 6.43 -26.58
C ASP A 54 -7.43 6.96 -27.89
N ASN A 55 -7.65 6.02 -28.81
CA ASN A 55 -8.59 6.16 -29.91
C ASN A 55 -9.82 5.31 -29.61
N THR A 56 -10.45 5.55 -28.46
CA THR A 56 -11.85 5.17 -28.25
C THR A 56 -12.57 6.34 -27.61
N GLY A 57 -12.96 7.29 -28.47
CA GLY A 57 -14.14 8.10 -28.21
C GLY A 57 -15.32 7.16 -28.01
N GLY A 58 -15.62 6.85 -26.76
CA GLY A 58 -16.85 6.20 -26.33
C GLY A 58 -18.00 7.19 -26.44
N ASP A 59 -18.34 7.53 -27.68
CA ASP A 59 -19.62 8.08 -28.07
C ASP A 59 -20.70 7.10 -27.59
N TRP A 60 -21.43 7.47 -26.54
CA TRP A 60 -22.63 6.74 -26.14
C TRP A 60 -23.71 7.02 -27.18
N SER A 61 -23.57 6.37 -28.35
CA SER A 61 -24.59 6.34 -29.37
C SER A 61 -25.81 5.63 -28.80
N SER A 62 -26.88 6.39 -28.65
CA SER A 62 -28.23 5.95 -28.35
C SER A 62 -28.71 4.96 -29.42
N ASP A 63 -28.91 3.70 -29.04
CA ASP A 63 -29.64 2.73 -29.86
C ASP A 63 -31.15 3.03 -29.76
N GLU A 64 -31.72 3.49 -30.88
CA GLU A 64 -33.17 3.51 -31.10
C GLU A 64 -33.68 2.08 -31.33
N GLU A 65 -34.46 1.54 -30.39
CA GLU A 65 -35.34 0.39 -30.66
C GLU A 65 -36.79 0.72 -30.26
N ASN A 66 -37.68 0.65 -31.26
CA ASN A 66 -39.08 1.08 -31.18
C ASN A 66 -40.01 0.01 -30.59
N GLY A 67 -40.50 0.25 -29.35
CA GLY A 67 -41.90 0.08 -28.88
C GLY A 67 -42.39 -1.27 -28.30
N PRO A 68 -43.58 -1.35 -27.64
CA PRO A 68 -44.29 -0.34 -26.83
C PRO A 68 -44.90 -0.85 -25.47
N GLN A 69 -45.09 0.09 -24.53
CA GLN A 69 -46.09 0.21 -23.44
C GLN A 69 -46.27 -0.91 -22.37
N ASN A 70 -46.01 -0.58 -21.08
CA ASN A 70 -47.03 -0.15 -20.08
C ASN A 70 -46.46 -0.07 -18.64
N GLY A 71 -46.88 0.94 -17.86
CA GLY A 71 -47.00 0.81 -16.39
C GLY A 71 -46.15 1.72 -15.48
N SER A 72 -46.51 3.00 -15.37
CA SER A 72 -46.53 3.85 -14.16
C SER A 72 -45.59 3.54 -12.97
N ASN A 73 -44.61 4.41 -12.70
CA ASN A 73 -44.65 5.34 -11.55
C ASN A 73 -43.41 6.24 -11.50
N SER A 74 -43.66 7.54 -11.47
CA SER A 74 -42.70 8.63 -11.29
C SER A 74 -42.08 8.63 -9.90
N LEU A 75 -40.75 8.75 -9.83
CA LEU A 75 -40.05 9.52 -8.81
C LEU A 75 -38.91 10.27 -9.51
N SER A 76 -39.19 11.53 -9.82
CA SER A 76 -38.25 12.52 -10.31
C SER A 76 -37.27 12.86 -9.18
N GLY A 77 -36.00 12.52 -9.34
CA GLY A 77 -34.89 13.15 -8.64
C GLY A 77 -34.14 14.01 -9.64
N ASP A 78 -34.49 15.30 -9.68
CA ASP A 78 -33.57 16.35 -10.09
C ASP A 78 -32.34 16.24 -9.21
N ASP A 79 -31.14 16.18 -9.79
CA ASP A 79 -29.94 16.74 -9.16
C ASP A 79 -28.92 17.06 -10.27
N ASP A 80 -29.10 18.28 -10.78
CA ASP A 80 -28.07 19.28 -11.05
C ASP A 80 -26.76 18.79 -11.70
N SER A 81 -26.73 18.84 -13.03
CA SER A 81 -25.49 18.89 -13.81
C SER A 81 -24.81 20.24 -13.61
N GLY A 82 -24.22 20.44 -12.42
CA GLY A 82 -23.25 21.50 -12.18
C GLY A 82 -21.93 21.11 -12.84
N SER A 83 -21.60 21.76 -13.95
CA SER A 83 -20.24 21.75 -14.51
C SER A 83 -19.29 22.39 -13.51
N ASP A 84 -18.59 21.58 -12.72
CA ASP A 84 -17.56 22.04 -11.80
C ASP A 84 -16.29 22.38 -12.59
N ASP A 85 -16.33 23.53 -13.28
CA ASP A 85 -15.22 24.12 -14.06
C ASP A 85 -14.06 24.66 -13.17
N ASN A 86 -13.96 24.24 -11.91
CA ASN A 86 -12.91 24.68 -10.97
C ASN A 86 -12.12 23.54 -10.33
N VAL A 87 -12.21 22.30 -10.83
CA VAL A 87 -11.29 21.24 -10.40
C VAL A 87 -9.88 21.60 -10.88
N PRO A 88 -8.90 21.83 -9.97
CA PRO A 88 -7.54 22.15 -10.38
C PRO A 88 -6.98 21.04 -11.27
N ASP A 89 -6.36 21.41 -12.39
CA ASP A 89 -5.57 20.46 -13.18
C ASP A 89 -4.33 20.04 -12.36
N ILE A 90 -4.45 18.91 -11.67
CA ILE A 90 -3.37 18.32 -10.89
C ILE A 90 -2.67 17.30 -11.80
N GLU A 91 -1.36 17.49 -12.01
CA GLU A 91 -0.52 16.61 -12.82
C GLU A 91 0.78 16.26 -12.08
N PHE A 92 1.15 14.99 -12.07
CA PHE A 92 2.42 14.49 -11.50
C PHE A 92 3.23 13.73 -12.54
N ASN A 93 3.57 14.41 -13.64
CA ASN A 93 4.17 13.78 -14.84
C ASN A 93 5.39 12.89 -14.54
N GLU A 94 6.31 13.31 -13.66
CA GLU A 94 7.48 12.49 -13.30
C GLU A 94 7.07 11.23 -12.51
N LEU A 95 6.16 11.38 -11.55
CA LEU A 95 5.64 10.25 -10.76
C LEU A 95 4.91 9.27 -11.65
N ASP A 96 4.01 9.75 -12.50
CA ASP A 96 3.23 8.95 -13.45
C ASP A 96 4.12 8.08 -14.35
N VAL A 97 5.24 8.62 -14.84
CA VAL A 97 6.20 7.83 -15.62
C VAL A 97 6.72 6.66 -14.78
N ARG A 98 7.15 6.90 -13.54
CA ARG A 98 7.64 5.83 -12.65
C ARG A 98 6.56 4.82 -12.28
N LEU A 99 5.32 5.27 -12.09
CA LEU A 99 4.19 4.37 -11.82
C LEU A 99 3.92 3.46 -13.02
N ARG A 100 3.87 4.02 -14.24
CA ARG A 100 3.66 3.25 -15.47
C ARG A 100 4.81 2.28 -15.72
N GLU A 101 6.06 2.67 -15.48
CA GLU A 101 7.22 1.78 -15.57
C GLU A 101 7.13 0.60 -14.58
N ALA A 102 6.62 0.82 -13.37
CA ALA A 102 6.42 -0.23 -12.39
C ALA A 102 5.27 -1.17 -12.79
N LEU A 103 4.15 -0.62 -13.27
CA LEU A 103 3.01 -1.38 -13.77
C LEU A 103 3.37 -2.21 -15.00
N GLN A 104 4.19 -1.68 -15.91
CA GLN A 104 4.67 -2.40 -17.08
C GLN A 104 5.59 -3.58 -16.69
N GLU A 105 6.45 -3.39 -15.69
CA GLU A 105 7.38 -4.43 -15.25
C GLU A 105 6.71 -5.52 -14.40
N PHE A 106 5.84 -5.13 -13.48
CA PHE A 106 5.24 -6.06 -12.51
C PHE A 106 3.84 -6.54 -12.90
N GLY A 107 3.18 -5.88 -13.85
CA GLY A 107 1.79 -6.13 -14.28
C GLY A 107 0.74 -5.64 -13.29
N SER A 108 0.91 -5.92 -11.99
CA SER A 108 0.09 -5.39 -10.92
C SER A 108 0.96 -5.06 -9.71
N VAL A 109 0.61 -4.00 -9.00
CA VAL A 109 1.39 -3.51 -7.85
C VAL A 109 0.54 -3.32 -6.61
N PHE A 110 1.21 -3.28 -5.45
CA PHE A 110 0.64 -2.93 -4.16
C PHE A 110 1.41 -1.74 -3.58
N PRO A 111 0.79 -0.56 -3.46
CA PRO A 111 1.47 0.64 -2.97
C PRO A 111 1.58 0.66 -1.45
N LYS A 112 2.71 1.18 -0.96
CA LYS A 112 2.93 1.53 0.44
C LYS A 112 3.89 2.71 0.57
N LEU A 113 3.90 3.37 1.73
CA LEU A 113 4.94 4.36 2.06
C LEU A 113 6.10 3.71 2.82
N ASN A 114 6.99 4.54 3.38
CA ASN A 114 8.16 4.14 4.14
C ASN A 114 7.87 3.00 5.13
N TRP A 115 6.73 3.05 5.84
CA TRP A 115 6.40 2.07 6.88
C TRP A 115 5.12 1.31 6.59
N SER A 116 4.03 2.03 6.28
CA SER A 116 2.69 1.49 6.26
C SER A 116 2.19 1.19 4.84
N SER A 117 1.46 0.09 4.69
CA SER A 117 0.75 -0.26 3.46
C SER A 117 -0.70 0.20 3.48
N CYS A 118 -1.26 0.38 2.27
CA CYS A 118 -2.64 0.85 2.04
C CYS A 118 -3.67 -0.30 2.19
N GLU A 119 -3.49 -1.19 3.16
CA GLU A 119 -4.42 -2.32 3.39
C GLU A 119 -5.74 -1.85 4.04
N ASP A 120 -5.69 -0.75 4.78
CA ASP A 120 -6.86 -0.11 5.38
C ASP A 120 -7.79 0.52 4.35
N SER A 121 -7.25 0.92 3.19
CA SER A 121 -8.03 1.44 2.05
C SER A 121 -8.50 0.35 1.09
N ARG A 122 -8.36 -0.94 1.40
CA ARG A 122 -8.78 -2.06 0.52
C ARG A 122 -10.23 -1.94 0.03
N TRP A 123 -11.10 -1.31 0.82
CA TRP A 123 -12.53 -1.19 0.54
C TRP A 123 -12.87 -0.25 -0.63
N ILE A 124 -11.97 0.66 -1.03
CA ILE A 124 -12.28 1.67 -2.05
C ILE A 124 -12.25 1.11 -3.48
N SER A 125 -11.51 0.02 -3.70
CA SER A 125 -11.35 -0.60 -5.03
C SER A 125 -11.99 -1.98 -5.09
N ALA A 126 -12.67 -2.27 -6.20
CA ALA A 126 -13.24 -3.60 -6.47
C ALA A 126 -12.15 -4.69 -6.54
N SER A 127 -10.92 -4.32 -6.91
CA SER A 127 -9.75 -5.20 -6.97
C SER A 127 -9.03 -5.32 -5.61
N GLY A 128 -9.58 -4.74 -4.54
CA GLY A 128 -8.95 -4.69 -3.23
C GLY A 128 -7.68 -3.85 -3.26
N THR A 129 -6.54 -4.44 -2.88
CA THR A 129 -5.24 -3.75 -2.88
C THR A 129 -4.41 -3.95 -4.15
N ARG A 130 -4.94 -4.69 -5.13
CA ARG A 130 -4.30 -4.92 -6.42
C ARG A 130 -4.50 -3.71 -7.33
N CYS A 131 -3.41 -3.00 -7.64
CA CYS A 131 -3.43 -1.89 -8.58
C CYS A 131 -2.97 -2.33 -9.96
N THR A 132 -3.72 -1.95 -10.99
CA THR A 132 -3.41 -2.19 -12.40
C THR A 132 -3.25 -0.90 -13.20
N THR A 133 -3.74 0.22 -12.68
CA THR A 133 -3.59 1.54 -13.28
C THR A 133 -3.00 2.56 -12.30
N THR A 134 -2.62 3.74 -12.79
CA THR A 134 -2.12 4.83 -11.95
C THR A 134 -3.22 5.38 -11.04
N GLU A 135 -4.46 5.39 -11.54
CA GLU A 135 -5.65 5.80 -10.79
C GLU A 135 -5.90 4.89 -9.59
N ASP A 136 -5.75 3.57 -9.75
CA ASP A 136 -5.87 2.62 -8.63
C ASP A 136 -4.88 2.97 -7.50
N ILE A 137 -3.63 3.31 -7.86
CA ILE A 137 -2.58 3.67 -6.92
C ILE A 137 -2.93 4.97 -6.19
N TYR A 138 -3.33 6.00 -6.94
CA TYR A 138 -3.73 7.28 -6.36
C TYR A 138 -4.94 7.14 -5.44
N LEU A 139 -5.94 6.36 -5.84
CA LEU A 139 -7.16 6.12 -5.08
C LEU A 139 -6.86 5.43 -3.74
N LEU A 140 -6.03 4.38 -3.73
CA LEU A 140 -5.63 3.71 -2.48
C LEU A 140 -4.84 4.65 -1.56
N LEU A 141 -3.84 5.36 -2.09
CA LEU A 141 -3.02 6.27 -1.29
C LEU A 141 -3.86 7.38 -0.65
N LYS A 142 -4.79 7.96 -1.42
CA LYS A 142 -5.70 9.02 -0.94
C LYS A 142 -6.71 8.55 0.10
N SER A 143 -7.03 7.27 0.10
CA SER A 143 -8.09 6.70 0.97
C SER A 143 -7.53 5.99 2.21
N SER A 144 -6.22 6.06 2.46
CA SER A 144 -5.55 5.35 3.55
C SER A 144 -5.21 6.27 4.72
N ASP A 145 -5.81 6.01 5.88
CA ASP A 145 -5.49 6.68 7.13
C ASP A 145 -4.06 6.36 7.58
N ARG A 146 -3.57 5.16 7.23
CA ARG A 146 -2.18 4.77 7.51
C ARG A 146 -1.17 5.59 6.72
N VAL A 147 -1.47 5.93 5.47
CA VAL A 147 -0.65 6.85 4.68
C VAL A 147 -0.62 8.23 5.34
N VAL A 148 -1.77 8.76 5.78
CA VAL A 148 -1.84 10.03 6.50
C VAL A 148 -1.02 9.97 7.80
N HIS A 149 -1.10 8.86 8.55
CA HIS A 149 -0.30 8.66 9.76
C HIS A 149 1.21 8.68 9.46
N ASP A 150 1.67 7.97 8.44
CA ASP A 150 3.07 7.96 8.01
C ASP A 150 3.56 9.38 7.69
N LEU A 151 2.75 10.19 7.02
CA LEU A 151 3.11 11.56 6.61
C LEU A 151 3.07 12.60 7.73
N THR A 152 2.19 12.43 8.72
CA THR A 152 1.90 13.47 9.73
C THR A 152 2.39 13.13 11.14
N GLN A 153 2.40 11.85 11.51
CA GLN A 153 2.65 11.40 12.88
C GLN A 153 3.64 10.20 12.99
N PRO A 154 4.69 10.06 12.15
CA PRO A 154 5.54 8.86 12.16
C PRO A 154 6.30 8.63 13.47
N PHE A 155 6.57 9.71 14.23
CA PHE A 155 7.34 9.65 15.48
C PHE A 155 6.50 9.92 16.74
N LYS A 156 5.16 9.87 16.65
CA LYS A 156 4.26 10.21 17.77
C LYS A 156 4.55 9.46 19.06
N ASP A 157 4.93 8.18 18.96
CA ASP A 157 5.21 7.31 20.11
C ASP A 157 6.72 7.24 20.48
N CYS A 158 7.53 8.13 19.90
CA CYS A 158 8.96 8.23 20.19
C CYS A 158 9.22 9.11 21.41
N SER A 159 9.95 8.59 22.38
CA SER A 159 10.22 9.28 23.65
C SER A 159 11.36 10.31 23.56
N ASP A 160 12.14 10.25 22.49
CA ASP A 160 13.31 11.09 22.20
C ASP A 160 13.00 12.23 21.20
N VAL A 161 11.75 12.33 20.72
CA VAL A 161 11.31 13.32 19.72
C VAL A 161 10.34 14.32 20.32
N ASN A 162 10.52 15.58 19.95
CA ASN A 162 9.64 16.71 20.16
C ASN A 162 9.65 17.62 18.92
N GLU A 163 8.85 18.69 18.94
CA GLU A 163 8.70 19.61 17.80
C GLU A 163 10.02 20.27 17.35
N MET A 164 11.02 20.37 18.22
CA MET A 164 12.30 21.04 17.92
C MET A 164 13.36 20.11 17.34
N ASN A 165 13.21 18.79 17.49
CA ASN A 165 14.23 17.81 17.11
C ASN A 165 13.70 16.65 16.26
N ALA A 166 12.51 16.80 15.69
CA ALA A 166 11.93 15.81 14.79
C ALA A 166 12.89 15.54 13.60
N PRO A 167 13.19 14.25 13.30
CA PRO A 167 14.00 13.91 12.15
C PRO A 167 13.35 14.37 10.85
N VAL A 168 14.17 14.84 9.91
CA VAL A 168 13.74 15.06 8.52
C VAL A 168 13.62 13.70 7.84
N VAL A 169 12.47 13.44 7.23
CA VAL A 169 12.16 12.19 6.53
C VAL A 169 11.96 12.48 5.05
N ASP A 170 12.70 11.76 4.22
CA ASP A 170 12.40 11.67 2.80
C ASP A 170 11.31 10.62 2.61
N TYR A 171 10.12 11.07 2.19
CA TYR A 171 9.01 10.15 1.94
C TYR A 171 9.16 9.46 0.60
N GLU A 172 8.85 8.17 0.61
CA GLU A 172 9.04 7.28 -0.51
C GLU A 172 7.75 6.51 -0.78
N LEU A 173 7.35 6.43 -2.05
CA LEU A 173 6.35 5.50 -2.53
C LEU A 173 7.02 4.21 -2.97
N ILE A 174 6.62 3.12 -2.34
CA ILE A 174 7.09 1.78 -2.63
C ILE A 174 6.00 1.07 -3.44
N LEU A 175 6.37 0.60 -4.62
CA LEU A 175 5.52 -0.20 -5.50
C LEU A 175 6.00 -1.65 -5.42
N LYS A 176 5.38 -2.44 -4.53
CA LYS A 176 5.64 -3.87 -4.42
C LYS A 176 4.94 -4.59 -5.58
N LYS A 177 5.58 -5.58 -6.20
CA LYS A 177 4.89 -6.49 -7.12
C LYS A 177 3.71 -7.14 -6.39
N TRP A 178 2.51 -7.08 -6.96
CA TRP A 178 1.35 -7.71 -6.36
C TRP A 178 1.42 -9.23 -6.57
N ILE A 179 1.23 -9.98 -5.49
CA ILE A 179 1.12 -11.44 -5.52
C ILE A 179 -0.10 -11.85 -4.70
N ASP A 180 -0.75 -12.93 -5.13
CA ASP A 180 -1.87 -13.52 -4.40
C ASP A 180 -1.31 -14.44 -3.30
N ILE A 181 -1.17 -13.88 -2.10
CA ILE A 181 -0.66 -14.60 -0.93
C ILE A 181 -1.85 -15.24 -0.23
N ASN A 182 -1.76 -16.55 0.02
CA ASN A 182 -2.74 -17.23 0.86
C ASN A 182 -2.63 -16.70 2.30
N PRO A 183 -3.68 -16.05 2.86
CA PRO A 183 -3.62 -15.45 4.19
C PRO A 183 -3.37 -16.46 5.32
N SER A 184 -3.65 -17.74 5.10
CA SER A 184 -3.37 -18.80 6.08
C SER A 184 -1.88 -19.11 6.23
N MET A 185 -1.05 -18.66 5.29
CA MET A 185 0.38 -18.91 5.24
C MET A 185 1.20 -17.69 5.65
N GLU A 186 0.55 -16.63 6.15
CA GLU A 186 1.21 -15.42 6.64
C GLU A 186 1.38 -15.43 8.16
N PHE A 187 2.61 -15.26 8.60
CA PHE A 187 2.96 -15.23 10.02
C PHE A 187 3.70 -13.95 10.41
N ARG A 188 3.39 -13.48 11.61
CA ARG A 188 4.07 -12.36 12.26
C ARG A 188 5.07 -12.91 13.26
N CYS A 189 6.31 -12.47 13.12
CA CYS A 189 7.43 -12.95 13.92
C CYS A 189 7.95 -11.84 14.83
N PHE A 190 8.14 -12.16 16.11
CA PHE A 190 8.60 -11.25 17.14
C PHE A 190 10.05 -11.59 17.49
N ILE A 191 10.94 -10.62 17.35
CA ILE A 191 12.37 -10.80 17.57
C ILE A 191 12.84 -9.84 18.65
N ALA A 192 13.56 -10.34 19.65
CA ALA A 192 14.19 -9.53 20.69
C ALA A 192 15.59 -10.09 20.98
N ASP A 193 16.57 -9.22 21.21
CA ASP A 193 17.96 -9.61 21.50
C ASP A 193 18.52 -10.61 20.47
N ASN A 194 18.16 -10.40 19.20
CA ASN A 194 18.50 -11.28 18.09
C ASN A 194 18.03 -12.75 18.26
N GLN A 195 16.91 -12.95 18.94
CA GLN A 195 16.24 -14.24 19.09
C GLN A 195 14.78 -14.15 18.66
N LEU A 196 14.28 -15.20 18.01
CA LEU A 196 12.86 -15.34 17.71
C LEU A 196 12.11 -15.75 18.98
N ILE A 197 11.30 -14.83 19.51
CA ILE A 197 10.60 -14.98 20.80
C ILE A 197 9.11 -15.29 20.66
N GLY A 198 8.54 -15.11 19.46
CA GLY A 198 7.12 -15.36 19.23
C GLY A 198 6.76 -15.43 17.76
N ILE A 199 5.72 -16.21 17.47
CA ILE A 199 5.14 -16.39 16.14
C ILE A 199 3.62 -16.36 16.30
N THR A 200 2.91 -15.59 15.48
CA THR A 200 1.44 -15.57 15.43
C THR A 200 0.96 -15.60 13.98
N GLN A 201 -0.24 -16.13 13.74
CA GLN A 201 -0.93 -15.95 12.46
C GLN A 201 -1.14 -14.46 12.20
N ARG A 202 -0.96 -14.02 10.95
CA ARG A 202 -1.14 -12.62 10.56
C ARG A 202 -2.60 -12.24 10.39
N ASP A 203 -3.38 -13.10 9.74
CA ASP A 203 -4.83 -12.94 9.65
C ASP A 203 -5.48 -13.25 11.01
N VAL A 204 -6.23 -12.30 11.54
CA VAL A 204 -6.94 -12.41 12.81
C VAL A 204 -8.43 -12.70 12.63
N ARG A 205 -8.92 -12.71 11.38
CA ARG A 205 -10.35 -12.84 11.05
C ARG A 205 -10.76 -14.28 10.83
N SER A 206 -9.83 -15.11 10.34
CA SER A 206 -10.12 -16.48 9.94
C SER A 206 -9.39 -17.48 10.82
N TYR A 207 -10.08 -18.59 11.11
CA TYR A 207 -9.48 -19.75 11.74
C TYR A 207 -9.16 -20.81 10.67
N TYR A 208 -7.96 -21.36 10.72
CA TYR A 208 -7.47 -22.34 9.75
C TYR A 208 -7.03 -23.63 10.46
N ASP A 209 -7.81 -24.69 10.32
CA ASP A 209 -7.55 -25.99 10.98
C ASP A 209 -6.14 -26.56 10.68
N HIS A 210 -5.67 -26.39 9.45
CA HIS A 210 -4.38 -26.94 9.02
C HIS A 210 -3.19 -26.32 9.77
N ILE A 211 -3.28 -25.07 10.23
CA ILE A 211 -2.20 -24.42 11.01
C ILE A 211 -1.99 -25.17 12.33
N GLY A 212 -3.07 -25.64 12.97
CA GLY A 212 -2.97 -26.46 14.18
C GLY A 212 -2.33 -27.82 13.90
N GLN A 213 -2.66 -28.44 12.76
CA GLN A 213 -2.15 -29.74 12.35
C GLN A 213 -0.66 -29.68 11.95
N GLN A 214 -0.24 -28.61 11.27
CA GLN A 214 1.11 -28.41 10.73
C GLN A 214 1.99 -27.51 11.61
N LYS A 215 1.55 -27.23 12.84
CA LYS A 215 2.20 -26.27 13.75
C LYS A 215 3.71 -26.48 13.88
N GLN A 216 4.15 -27.73 14.03
CA GLN A 216 5.56 -28.03 14.24
C GLN A 216 6.42 -27.75 13.00
N ASP A 217 5.88 -28.03 11.81
CA ASP A 217 6.56 -27.79 10.54
C ASP A 217 6.68 -26.28 10.29
N ILE A 218 5.59 -25.53 10.47
CA ILE A 218 5.55 -24.06 10.40
C ILE A 218 6.59 -23.42 11.32
N ILE A 219 6.63 -23.85 12.59
CA ILE A 219 7.61 -23.34 13.56
C ILE A 219 9.04 -23.65 13.09
N THR A 220 9.29 -24.86 12.61
CA THR A 220 10.62 -25.30 12.15
C THR A 220 11.09 -24.48 10.95
N ASP A 221 10.21 -24.24 9.98
CA ASP A 221 10.54 -23.49 8.78
C ASP A 221 10.78 -22.01 9.09
N ILE A 222 9.96 -21.39 9.95
CA ILE A 222 10.17 -20.01 10.41
C ILE A 222 11.50 -19.87 11.17
N HIS A 223 11.83 -20.82 12.06
CA HIS A 223 13.12 -20.81 12.76
C HIS A 223 14.29 -20.94 11.79
N ARG A 224 14.19 -21.82 10.79
CA ARG A 224 15.21 -21.99 9.75
C ARG A 224 15.38 -20.71 8.94
N PHE A 225 14.27 -20.09 8.53
CA PHE A 225 14.30 -18.83 7.81
C PHE A 225 14.96 -17.71 8.62
N PHE A 226 14.55 -17.55 9.89
CA PHE A 226 15.13 -16.58 10.80
C PHE A 226 16.64 -16.76 10.96
N ALA A 227 17.09 -17.99 11.28
CA ALA A 227 18.50 -18.30 11.48
C ALA A 227 19.36 -18.09 10.22
N THR A 228 18.79 -18.35 9.04
CA THR A 228 19.51 -18.28 7.76
C THR A 228 19.57 -16.86 7.21
N HIS A 229 18.47 -16.10 7.32
CA HIS A 229 18.30 -14.87 6.54
C HIS A 229 18.17 -13.59 7.36
N ILE A 230 17.81 -13.66 8.64
CA ILE A 230 17.47 -12.47 9.46
C ILE A 230 18.45 -12.28 10.61
N MET A 231 18.83 -13.37 11.29
CA MET A 231 19.68 -13.35 12.47
C MET A 231 21.01 -12.60 12.22
N ASN A 232 21.33 -11.64 13.09
CA ASN A 232 22.51 -10.76 13.03
C ASN A 232 22.60 -9.83 11.81
N ARG A 233 21.57 -9.73 10.96
CA ARG A 233 21.64 -8.90 9.74
C ARG A 233 21.01 -7.52 9.88
N PHE A 234 20.21 -7.30 10.91
CA PHE A 234 19.52 -6.02 11.12
C PHE A 234 20.29 -5.15 12.13
N HIS A 235 20.51 -3.87 11.80
CA HIS A 235 21.42 -2.94 12.50
C HIS A 235 21.06 -2.57 13.96
N ASP A 236 20.08 -3.21 14.59
CA ASP A 236 19.61 -2.85 15.93
C ASP A 236 19.59 -4.07 16.87
N SER A 237 20.51 -4.12 17.82
CA SER A 237 20.56 -5.20 18.81
C SER A 237 19.46 -5.06 19.86
N ASP A 238 19.10 -3.81 20.18
CA ASP A 238 18.30 -3.45 21.38
C ASP A 238 16.81 -3.22 21.09
N CYS A 239 16.39 -3.35 19.83
CA CYS A 239 14.99 -3.14 19.46
C CYS A 239 14.23 -4.48 19.42
N LYS A 240 13.12 -4.55 20.17
CA LYS A 240 12.06 -5.54 19.90
C LYS A 240 11.51 -5.24 18.51
N LYS A 241 11.76 -6.14 17.55
CA LYS A 241 11.38 -5.98 16.16
C LYS A 241 10.17 -6.82 15.84
N LEU A 242 9.30 -6.24 15.02
CA LEU A 242 8.21 -6.94 14.38
C LEU A 242 8.58 -7.14 12.91
N PHE A 243 8.73 -8.39 12.48
CA PHE A 243 8.69 -8.70 11.06
C PHE A 243 7.25 -9.06 10.72
N GLU A 244 6.62 -8.23 9.89
CA GLU A 244 5.18 -8.32 9.62
C GLU A 244 4.79 -9.33 8.53
N GLU A 245 5.74 -9.86 7.75
CA GLU A 245 5.42 -10.71 6.61
C GLU A 245 6.48 -11.80 6.43
N TYR A 246 6.13 -13.04 6.79
CA TYR A 246 6.74 -14.24 6.25
C TYR A 246 5.63 -15.10 5.67
N SER A 247 5.70 -15.34 4.36
CA SER A 247 4.86 -16.29 3.65
C SER A 247 5.68 -17.56 3.42
N VAL A 248 5.23 -18.68 3.98
CA VAL A 248 5.76 -19.99 3.58
C VAL A 248 5.15 -20.29 2.21
N VAL A 249 5.97 -20.28 1.16
CA VAL A 249 5.60 -20.78 -0.18
C VAL A 249 6.18 -22.16 -0.37
#